data_AF-A0A0K1PGV9-F1
#
_entry.id   AF-A0A0K1PGV9-F1
#
_cell.length_a   1.000
_cell.length_b   1.000
_cell.length_c   1.000
_cell.angle_alpha   90.00
_cell.angle_beta   90.00
_cell.angle_gamma   90.00
#
_symmetry.space_group_name_H-M   'P 1'
#
loop_
_entity.id
_entity.type
_entity.pdbx_description
1 polymer ?
#
loop_
_entity_poly.entity_id
_entity_poly.type
_entity_poly.pdbx_seq_one_letter_code
_entity_poly.pdbx_strand_id
1 'polypeptide(L)'
;MRWSRVRRPSSIPGELRRTSEFPYRTDRGIIRRRTTRKESSMSIVLYHHPYTRAANVVWMLEEVGAPYELHFVDAKAGGQKAPEILALNSMGKLPILVDGGAVVTESAAIGLYLADRYSLGELAPRTDDPARATYLRWSLFAPSVVEPGSMAKREGWSFNEGAAGWGNHDAMLEAVRSALRDRSYILGDRFSMADVIFGGTIRYMLGFGLLAPEPIFESYVARLNERPALKRAEARNVAVRKERGLQ
;
A
#
# COMPACT_ATOMS: atom_id res chain seq x y z
N MET A 1 -12.05 -22.07 40.65
CA MET A 1 -10.67 -22.37 40.20
C MET A 1 -9.76 -21.21 40.61
N ARG A 2 -8.75 -21.49 41.42
CA ARG A 2 -7.92 -20.52 42.15
C ARG A 2 -6.55 -20.46 41.47
N TRP A 3 -6.16 -19.33 40.88
CA TRP A 3 -4.84 -19.17 40.27
C TRP A 3 -3.83 -18.67 41.30
N SER A 4 -2.85 -19.50 41.62
CA SER A 4 -1.72 -19.20 42.51
C SER A 4 -0.61 -18.45 41.75
N ARG A 5 -0.08 -17.40 42.38
CA ARG A 5 1.01 -16.55 41.90
C ARG A 5 2.32 -17.33 41.80
N VAL A 6 2.99 -17.25 40.64
CA VAL A 6 4.37 -17.69 40.46
C VAL A 6 5.32 -16.54 40.82
N ARG A 7 6.26 -16.81 41.73
CA ARG A 7 7.35 -15.89 42.13
C ARG A 7 8.47 -15.91 41.09
N ARG A 8 9.04 -14.74 40.78
CA ARG A 8 10.33 -14.61 40.05
C ARG A 8 11.49 -14.52 41.05
N PRO A 9 12.67 -15.07 40.74
CA PRO A 9 13.91 -14.67 41.39
C PRO A 9 14.69 -13.62 40.57
N SER A 10 15.07 -12.54 41.26
CA SER A 10 16.29 -11.73 41.09
C SER A 10 17.54 -12.62 41.16
N SER A 11 18.72 -12.38 40.59
CA SER A 11 19.53 -11.16 40.35
C SER A 11 20.84 -11.62 39.69
N ILE A 12 21.49 -10.77 38.87
CA ILE A 12 22.92 -10.91 38.53
C ILE A 12 23.58 -9.54 38.75
N PRO A 13 24.63 -9.45 39.59
CA PRO A 13 25.59 -8.35 39.53
C PRO A 13 27.02 -8.86 39.30
N GLY A 14 27.84 -8.12 38.53
CA GLY A 14 29.27 -8.40 38.48
C GLY A 14 30.03 -7.83 37.28
N GLU A 15 30.45 -6.59 37.47
CA GLU A 15 31.30 -5.69 36.68
C GLU A 15 32.73 -6.16 36.32
N LEU A 16 33.35 -5.37 35.42
CA LEU A 16 34.79 -5.00 35.30
C LEU A 16 35.77 -5.98 34.63
N ARG A 17 36.44 -5.55 33.55
CA ARG A 17 37.69 -4.75 33.60
C ARG A 17 38.19 -4.35 32.20
N ARG A 18 38.59 -3.08 32.09
CA ARG A 18 39.52 -2.55 31.08
C ARG A 18 40.96 -2.91 31.47
N THR A 19 41.73 -3.36 30.48
CA THR A 19 43.20 -3.26 30.35
C THR A 19 43.45 -3.45 28.84
N SER A 20 44.36 -2.82 28.10
CA SER A 20 45.49 -1.92 28.33
C SER A 20 46.00 -1.53 26.93
N GLU A 21 46.57 -0.35 26.77
CA GLU A 21 47.18 0.14 25.52
C GLU A 21 48.58 -0.44 25.21
N PHE A 22 48.98 -0.25 23.95
CA PHE A 22 50.34 -0.26 23.31
C PHE A 22 50.90 -1.58 22.71
N PRO A 23 51.85 -1.55 21.73
CA PRO A 23 52.16 -0.59 20.65
C PRO A 23 52.42 -1.21 19.23
N TYR A 24 52.40 -0.34 18.20
CA TYR A 24 53.10 -0.33 16.88
C TYR A 24 53.34 -1.58 15.98
N ARG A 25 52.69 -1.50 14.79
CA ARG A 25 53.16 -1.56 13.38
C ARG A 25 53.91 -2.80 12.85
N THR A 26 53.29 -3.48 11.87
CA THR A 26 53.98 -3.87 10.62
C THR A 26 53.07 -3.77 9.40
N ASP A 27 53.69 -3.29 8.34
CA ASP A 27 53.22 -3.13 6.97
C ASP A 27 52.78 -4.45 6.33
N ARG A 28 51.65 -4.43 5.60
CA ARG A 28 51.37 -5.26 4.41
C ARG A 28 50.01 -4.85 3.85
N GLY A 29 50.05 -4.22 2.69
CA GLY A 29 48.88 -3.80 1.93
C GLY A 29 47.92 -4.96 1.69
N ILE A 30 46.73 -4.85 2.26
CA ILE A 30 45.56 -5.55 1.76
C ILE A 30 44.93 -4.59 0.76
N ILE A 31 45.20 -4.84 -0.54
CA ILE A 31 44.31 -4.35 -1.59
C ILE A 31 42.98 -5.03 -1.31
N ARG A 32 42.11 -4.34 -0.54
CA ARG A 32 40.69 -4.68 -0.52
C ARG A 32 40.24 -4.44 -1.96
N ARG A 33 40.17 -5.52 -2.75
CA ARG A 33 39.33 -5.55 -3.94
C ARG A 33 37.97 -5.07 -3.45
N ARG A 34 37.68 -3.81 -3.71
CA ARG A 34 36.36 -3.23 -3.58
C ARG A 34 35.58 -4.00 -4.64
N THR A 35 35.01 -5.14 -4.24
CA THR A 35 33.91 -5.74 -4.98
C THR A 35 32.85 -4.65 -4.94
N THR A 36 32.85 -3.83 -5.99
CA THR A 36 31.70 -3.02 -6.35
C THR A 36 30.59 -4.03 -6.55
N ARG A 37 29.87 -4.35 -5.48
CA ARG A 37 28.50 -4.81 -5.59
C ARG A 37 27.87 -3.74 -6.46
N LYS A 38 27.68 -4.07 -7.74
CA LYS A 38 26.96 -3.26 -8.70
C LYS A 38 25.74 -2.81 -7.92
N GLU A 39 25.63 -1.52 -7.63
CA GLU A 39 24.39 -0.97 -7.10
C GLU A 39 23.36 -1.36 -8.15
N SER A 40 22.62 -2.43 -7.87
CA SER A 40 21.45 -2.79 -8.62
C SER A 40 20.56 -1.58 -8.44
N SER A 41 20.56 -0.68 -9.43
CA SER A 41 19.66 0.45 -9.48
C SER A 41 18.29 -0.08 -9.06
N MET A 42 17.74 0.44 -7.97
CA MET A 42 16.43 0.04 -7.47
C MET A 42 15.40 0.42 -8.54
N SER A 43 15.19 -0.48 -9.50
CA SER A 43 14.28 -0.29 -10.61
C SER A 43 12.92 -0.79 -10.17
N ILE A 44 12.02 0.15 -9.84
CA ILE A 44 10.62 -0.17 -9.64
C ILE A 44 9.98 -0.34 -11.01
N VAL A 45 9.36 -1.49 -11.25
CA VAL A 45 8.54 -1.75 -12.44
C VAL A 45 7.11 -2.05 -11.98
N LEU A 46 6.15 -1.30 -12.50
CA LEU A 46 4.74 -1.56 -12.29
C LEU A 46 4.15 -2.17 -13.56
N TYR A 47 3.73 -3.43 -13.48
CA TYR A 47 2.89 -4.05 -14.50
C TYR A 47 1.49 -3.44 -14.40
N HIS A 48 1.09 -2.77 -15.47
CA HIS A 48 0.05 -1.74 -15.43
C HIS A 48 -0.92 -1.88 -16.60
N HIS A 49 -2.18 -1.56 -16.31
CA HIS A 49 -3.18 -1.23 -17.30
C HIS A 49 -4.07 -0.10 -16.74
N PRO A 50 -4.33 1.00 -17.49
CA PRO A 50 -4.95 2.21 -16.96
C PRO A 50 -6.44 2.09 -16.62
N TYR A 51 -7.07 0.96 -16.94
CA TYR A 51 -8.44 0.60 -16.55
C TYR A 51 -8.51 -0.49 -15.46
N THR A 52 -7.40 -0.71 -14.75
CA THR A 52 -7.35 -1.63 -13.61
C THR A 52 -6.97 -0.89 -12.34
N ARG A 53 -6.96 -1.60 -11.19
CA ARG A 53 -6.46 -1.06 -9.91
C ARG A 53 -5.02 -0.55 -10.00
N ALA A 54 -4.24 -0.99 -11.00
CA ALA A 54 -2.90 -0.47 -11.25
C ALA A 54 -2.86 1.04 -11.50
N ALA A 55 -3.93 1.64 -12.03
CA ALA A 55 -4.01 3.09 -12.19
C ALA A 55 -3.87 3.84 -10.85
N ASN A 56 -4.38 3.28 -9.75
CA ASN A 56 -4.24 3.85 -8.42
C ASN A 56 -2.83 3.63 -7.84
N VAL A 57 -2.13 2.57 -8.24
CA VAL A 57 -0.74 2.36 -7.84
C VAL A 57 0.20 3.39 -8.47
N VAL A 58 -0.12 3.90 -9.66
CA VAL A 58 0.60 5.06 -10.23
C VAL A 58 0.51 6.25 -9.27
N TRP A 59 -0.64 6.49 -8.63
CA TRP A 59 -0.77 7.54 -7.62
C TRP A 59 0.07 7.26 -6.37
N MET A 60 0.10 6.01 -5.88
CA MET A 60 0.98 5.62 -4.77
C MET A 60 2.45 5.92 -5.07
N LEU A 61 2.92 5.59 -6.29
CA LEU A 61 4.28 5.84 -6.74
C LEU A 61 4.59 7.33 -6.84
N GLU A 62 3.65 8.13 -7.34
CA GLU A 62 3.77 9.58 -7.43
C GLU A 62 3.76 10.30 -6.08
N GLU A 63 3.10 9.73 -5.05
CA GLU A 63 3.15 10.26 -3.68
C GLU A 63 4.48 9.94 -2.99
N VAL A 64 5.04 8.73 -3.18
CA VAL A 64 6.35 8.39 -2.60
C VAL A 64 7.53 9.01 -3.36
N GLY A 65 7.33 9.46 -4.60
CA GLY A 65 8.34 10.15 -5.39
C GLY A 65 9.50 9.26 -5.87
N ALA A 66 9.36 7.94 -5.78
CA ALA A 66 10.37 6.99 -6.26
C ALA A 66 10.34 6.91 -7.80
N PRO A 67 11.48 6.78 -8.49
CA PRO A 67 11.51 6.56 -9.93
C PRO A 67 10.98 5.15 -10.28
N TYR A 68 10.17 5.06 -11.33
CA TYR A 68 9.57 3.78 -11.75
C TYR A 68 9.34 3.72 -13.26
N GLU A 69 9.22 2.50 -13.77
CA GLU A 69 8.80 2.18 -15.13
C GLU A 69 7.37 1.62 -15.13
N LEU A 70 6.57 2.01 -16.13
CA LEU A 70 5.28 1.39 -16.39
C LEU A 70 5.43 0.33 -17.48
N HIS A 71 5.26 -0.93 -17.10
CA HIS A 71 5.16 -2.02 -18.06
C HIS A 71 3.69 -2.25 -18.40
N PHE A 72 3.27 -1.77 -19.57
CA PHE A 72 1.90 -1.96 -20.04
C PHE A 72 1.61 -3.44 -20.30
N VAL A 73 0.50 -3.94 -19.75
CA VAL A 73 -0.01 -5.29 -20.00
C VAL A 73 -1.40 -5.17 -20.61
N ASP A 74 -1.58 -5.67 -21.84
CA ASP A 74 -2.88 -5.67 -22.51
C ASP A 74 -3.83 -6.69 -21.86
N ALA A 75 -4.59 -6.21 -20.88
CA ALA A 75 -5.53 -7.05 -20.14
C ALA A 75 -6.75 -7.49 -20.99
N LYS A 76 -7.07 -6.75 -22.07
CA LYS A 76 -8.15 -7.10 -23.00
C LYS A 76 -7.74 -8.23 -23.93
N ALA A 77 -6.48 -8.23 -24.38
CA ALA A 77 -5.90 -9.32 -25.16
C ALA A 77 -5.47 -10.55 -24.32
N GLY A 78 -5.68 -10.52 -23.00
CA GLY A 78 -5.34 -11.64 -22.11
C GLY A 78 -3.87 -11.67 -21.66
N GLY A 79 -3.10 -10.60 -21.86
CA GLY A 79 -1.67 -10.55 -21.49
C GLY A 79 -1.40 -10.78 -20.00
N GLN A 80 -2.36 -10.48 -19.12
CA GLN A 80 -2.31 -10.81 -17.70
C GLN A 80 -2.30 -12.32 -17.40
N LYS A 81 -2.57 -13.15 -18.41
CA LYS A 81 -2.53 -14.62 -18.35
C LYS A 81 -1.30 -15.21 -19.05
N ALA A 82 -0.40 -14.37 -19.57
CA ALA A 82 0.84 -14.85 -20.15
C ALA A 82 1.70 -15.57 -19.08
N PRO A 83 2.45 -16.63 -19.42
CA PRO A 83 3.21 -17.43 -18.45
C PRO A 83 4.14 -16.61 -17.55
N GLU A 84 4.78 -15.57 -18.10
CA GLU A 84 5.66 -14.66 -17.37
C GLU A 84 4.92 -13.80 -16.34
N ILE A 85 3.67 -13.41 -16.60
CA ILE A 85 2.83 -12.69 -15.65
C ILE A 85 2.29 -13.64 -14.59
N LEU A 86 1.87 -14.84 -14.98
CA LEU A 86 1.40 -15.87 -14.05
C LEU A 86 2.50 -16.34 -13.09
N ALA A 87 3.75 -16.33 -13.52
CA ALA A 87 4.91 -16.59 -12.66
C ALA A 87 5.08 -15.54 -11.56
N LEU A 88 4.67 -14.29 -11.82
CA LEU A 88 4.71 -13.19 -10.85
C LEU A 88 3.44 -13.13 -9.99
N ASN A 89 2.28 -13.44 -10.57
CA ASN A 89 1.00 -13.48 -9.89
C ASN A 89 0.14 -14.61 -10.47
N SER A 90 -0.01 -15.71 -9.75
CA SER A 90 -0.78 -16.88 -10.19
C SER A 90 -2.27 -16.58 -10.44
N MET A 91 -2.83 -15.52 -9.84
CA MET A 91 -4.19 -15.07 -10.15
C MET A 91 -4.31 -14.42 -11.54
N GLY A 92 -3.19 -14.04 -12.16
CA GLY A 92 -3.12 -13.32 -13.42
C GLY A 92 -3.93 -12.04 -13.36
N LYS A 93 -3.67 -11.23 -12.33
CA LYS A 93 -4.31 -9.92 -12.08
C LYS A 93 -3.26 -8.84 -11.95
N LEU A 94 -3.66 -7.62 -12.32
CA LEU A 94 -2.89 -6.40 -12.10
C LEU A 94 -3.49 -5.62 -10.92
N PRO A 95 -2.69 -4.83 -10.18
CA PRO A 95 -1.27 -4.54 -10.37
C PRO A 95 -0.30 -5.65 -9.95
N ILE A 96 0.93 -5.60 -10.49
CA ILE A 96 2.11 -6.30 -9.97
C ILE A 96 3.24 -5.27 -9.89
N LEU A 97 3.80 -5.08 -8.70
CA LEU A 97 4.99 -4.25 -8.49
C LEU A 97 6.21 -5.14 -8.36
N VAL A 98 7.26 -4.85 -9.12
CA VAL A 98 8.60 -5.42 -8.93
C VAL A 98 9.53 -4.32 -8.47
N ASP A 99 10.19 -4.52 -7.34
CA ASP A 99 11.19 -3.60 -6.78
C ASP A 99 12.48 -4.38 -6.51
N GLY A 100 13.40 -4.32 -7.49
CA GLY A 100 14.60 -5.16 -7.50
C GLY A 100 14.23 -6.65 -7.46
N GLY A 101 14.49 -7.30 -6.32
CA GLY A 101 14.17 -8.73 -6.11
C GLY A 101 12.81 -8.99 -5.46
N ALA A 102 12.08 -7.95 -5.05
CA ALA A 102 10.77 -8.10 -4.41
C ALA A 102 9.64 -8.03 -5.44
N VAL A 103 8.71 -8.97 -5.37
CA VAL A 103 7.45 -8.94 -6.12
C VAL A 103 6.32 -8.72 -5.14
N VAL A 104 5.51 -7.68 -5.34
CA VAL A 104 4.37 -7.33 -4.49
C VAL A 104 3.13 -7.24 -5.35
N THR A 105 2.13 -8.04 -5.01
CA THR A 105 0.79 -8.04 -5.60
C THR A 105 -0.22 -7.52 -4.58
N GLU A 106 -1.46 -7.29 -4.99
CA GLU A 106 -2.50 -6.58 -4.22
C GLU A 106 -2.23 -5.08 -4.05
N SER A 107 -3.17 -4.24 -4.53
CA SER A 107 -3.02 -2.78 -4.55
C SER A 107 -2.75 -2.18 -3.16
N ALA A 108 -3.49 -2.63 -2.13
CA ALA A 108 -3.30 -2.15 -0.76
C ALA A 108 -1.94 -2.58 -0.20
N ALA A 109 -1.50 -3.82 -0.45
CA ALA A 109 -0.20 -4.29 0.00
C ALA A 109 0.95 -3.54 -0.69
N ILE A 110 0.82 -3.25 -1.99
CA ILE A 110 1.76 -2.38 -2.71
C ILE A 110 1.84 -1.00 -2.07
N GLY A 111 0.70 -0.37 -1.74
CA GLY A 111 0.69 0.94 -1.07
C GLY A 111 1.40 0.90 0.28
N LEU A 112 1.06 -0.07 1.13
CA LEU A 112 1.73 -0.26 2.43
C LEU A 112 3.24 -0.48 2.28
N TYR A 113 3.65 -1.34 1.34
CA TYR A 113 5.05 -1.62 1.02
C TYR A 113 5.80 -0.35 0.59
N LEU A 114 5.24 0.41 -0.35
CA LEU A 114 5.85 1.63 -0.86
C LEU A 114 5.98 2.68 0.25
N ALA A 115 4.93 2.86 1.06
CA ALA A 115 4.97 3.82 2.16
C ALA A 115 5.99 3.42 3.24
N ASP A 116 6.04 2.15 3.65
CA ASP A 116 7.01 1.67 4.64
C ASP A 116 8.46 1.73 4.11
N ARG A 117 8.68 1.48 2.81
CA ARG A 117 10.01 1.43 2.23
C ARG A 117 10.57 2.80 1.84
N TYR A 118 9.72 3.69 1.34
CA TYR A 118 10.14 4.95 0.74
C TYR A 118 9.66 6.21 1.48
N SER A 119 8.74 6.08 2.45
CA SER A 119 8.12 7.24 3.11
C SER A 119 7.69 6.94 4.56
N LEU A 120 8.47 6.11 5.27
CA LEU A 120 8.19 5.77 6.67
C LEU A 120 8.38 6.99 7.57
N GLY A 121 7.36 7.29 8.37
CA GLY A 121 7.28 8.50 9.18
C GLY A 121 6.55 9.65 8.50
N GLU A 122 6.30 9.58 7.18
CA GLU A 122 5.59 10.61 6.40
C GLU A 122 4.25 10.09 5.88
N LEU A 123 4.25 9.14 4.93
CA LEU A 123 3.03 8.52 4.40
C LEU A 123 2.60 7.25 5.14
N ALA A 124 3.48 6.67 5.95
CA ALA A 124 3.15 5.62 6.91
C ALA A 124 3.58 6.05 8.32
N PRO A 125 2.70 5.98 9.34
CA PRO A 125 3.14 6.10 10.73
C PRO A 125 4.23 5.07 11.05
N ARG A 126 5.16 5.41 11.95
CA ARG A 126 6.21 4.48 12.37
C ARG A 126 5.61 3.25 13.05
N THR A 127 6.35 2.14 13.09
CA THR A 127 5.84 0.85 13.61
C THR A 127 5.40 0.90 15.07
N ASP A 128 5.99 1.81 15.84
CA ASP A 128 5.72 2.09 17.25
C ASP A 128 4.71 3.23 17.50
N ASP A 129 4.25 3.91 16.44
CA ASP A 129 3.26 4.98 16.52
C ASP A 129 1.83 4.39 16.69
N PRO A 130 1.06 4.78 17.73
CA PRO A 130 -0.33 4.34 17.89
C PRO A 130 -1.24 4.61 16.69
N ALA A 131 -0.97 5.66 15.90
CA ALA A 131 -1.72 5.97 14.69
C ALA A 131 -1.62 4.87 13.63
N ARG A 132 -0.60 4.01 13.71
CA ARG A 132 -0.43 2.86 12.79
C ARG A 132 -1.60 1.89 12.87
N ALA A 133 -2.29 1.77 14.01
CA ALA A 133 -3.47 0.94 14.14
C ALA A 133 -4.62 1.40 13.22
N THR A 134 -4.94 2.70 13.24
CA THR A 134 -5.95 3.30 12.37
C THR A 134 -5.52 3.23 10.90
N TYR A 135 -4.25 3.51 10.62
CA TYR A 135 -3.66 3.43 9.27
C TYR A 135 -3.82 2.05 8.64
N LEU A 136 -3.42 0.98 9.35
CA LEU A 136 -3.52 -0.39 8.84
C LEU A 136 -4.98 -0.83 8.70
N ARG A 137 -5.82 -0.52 9.71
CA ARG A 137 -7.24 -0.87 9.67
C ARG A 137 -7.90 -0.38 8.39
N TRP A 138 -7.82 0.92 8.11
CA TRP A 138 -8.54 1.50 6.97
C TRP A 138 -7.90 1.16 5.62
N SER A 139 -6.57 0.98 5.58
CA SER A 139 -5.88 0.49 4.38
C SER A 139 -6.35 -0.91 3.99
N LEU A 140 -6.63 -1.78 4.95
CA LEU A 140 -7.10 -3.15 4.70
C LEU A 140 -8.63 -3.25 4.62
N PHE A 141 -9.36 -2.35 5.27
CA PHE A 141 -10.84 -2.31 5.22
C PHE A 141 -11.35 -2.03 3.79
N ALA A 142 -10.66 -1.18 3.03
CA ALA A 142 -11.03 -0.88 1.65
C ALA A 142 -11.13 -2.15 0.76
N PRO A 143 -10.07 -2.97 0.60
CA PRO A 143 -10.15 -4.18 -0.22
C PRO A 143 -10.94 -5.33 0.42
N SER A 144 -10.99 -5.42 1.75
CA SER A 144 -11.61 -6.57 2.44
C SER A 144 -13.10 -6.40 2.75
N VAL A 145 -13.58 -5.15 2.81
CA VAL A 145 -14.95 -4.83 3.19
C VAL A 145 -15.63 -3.97 2.12
N VAL A 146 -15.05 -2.81 1.80
CA VAL A 146 -15.71 -1.85 0.89
C VAL A 146 -15.88 -2.45 -0.50
N GLU A 147 -14.80 -2.96 -1.09
CA GLU A 147 -14.83 -3.59 -2.42
C GLU A 147 -15.81 -4.75 -2.55
N PRO A 148 -15.72 -5.83 -1.76
CA PRO A 148 -16.65 -6.93 -1.87
C PRO A 148 -18.07 -6.55 -1.48
N GLY A 149 -18.28 -5.69 -0.48
CA GLY A 149 -19.63 -5.27 -0.05
C GLY A 149 -20.36 -4.44 -1.11
N SER A 150 -19.68 -3.52 -1.78
CA SER A 150 -20.26 -2.75 -2.90
C SER A 150 -20.53 -3.63 -4.12
N MET A 151 -19.63 -4.58 -4.42
CA MET A 151 -19.83 -5.53 -5.52
C MET A 151 -21.00 -6.47 -5.26
N ALA A 152 -21.10 -7.04 -4.05
CA ALA A 152 -22.20 -7.92 -3.66
C ALA A 152 -23.55 -7.20 -3.78
N LYS A 153 -23.62 -5.92 -3.37
CA LYS A 153 -24.82 -5.09 -3.53
C LYS A 153 -25.16 -4.86 -5.01
N ARG A 154 -24.19 -4.47 -5.83
CA ARG A 154 -24.41 -4.21 -7.27
C ARG A 154 -24.92 -5.46 -8.00
N GLU A 155 -24.28 -6.59 -7.75
CA GLU A 155 -24.60 -7.86 -8.42
C GLU A 155 -25.82 -8.58 -7.81
N GLY A 156 -26.42 -8.04 -6.74
CA GLY A 156 -27.57 -8.65 -6.07
C GLY A 156 -27.26 -10.03 -5.47
N TRP A 157 -26.06 -10.24 -4.95
CA TRP A 157 -25.67 -11.52 -4.35
C TRP A 157 -26.52 -11.85 -3.12
N SER A 158 -26.98 -13.11 -3.04
CA SER A 158 -27.59 -13.66 -1.84
C SER A 158 -26.54 -14.40 -1.01
N PHE A 159 -26.36 -13.99 0.24
CA PHE A 159 -25.38 -14.56 1.16
C PHE A 159 -25.81 -14.36 2.62
N ASN A 160 -25.20 -15.11 3.54
CA ASN A 160 -25.39 -14.88 4.98
C ASN A 160 -24.50 -13.71 5.44
N GLU A 161 -25.11 -12.56 5.69
CA GLU A 161 -24.42 -11.33 6.10
C GLU A 161 -23.61 -11.50 7.39
N GLY A 162 -24.05 -12.33 8.33
CA GLY A 162 -23.33 -12.59 9.58
C GLY A 162 -22.09 -13.47 9.42
N ALA A 163 -21.99 -14.19 8.29
CA ALA A 163 -20.83 -15.03 7.96
C ALA A 163 -19.88 -14.36 6.94
N ALA A 164 -20.36 -13.36 6.20
CA ALA A 164 -19.54 -12.64 5.24
C ALA A 164 -18.59 -11.67 5.96
N GLY A 165 -17.29 -11.76 5.66
CA GLY A 165 -16.27 -10.91 6.28
C GLY A 165 -16.45 -9.41 6.03
N TRP A 166 -17.20 -9.03 4.99
CA TRP A 166 -17.57 -7.64 4.69
C TRP A 166 -18.90 -7.19 5.33
N GLY A 167 -19.63 -8.11 5.97
CA GLY A 167 -20.93 -7.82 6.57
C GLY A 167 -21.99 -7.42 5.54
N ASN A 168 -22.92 -6.56 5.96
CA ASN A 168 -23.94 -5.99 5.08
C ASN A 168 -23.57 -4.59 4.59
N HIS A 169 -24.23 -4.18 3.51
CA HIS A 169 -23.90 -2.93 2.82
C HIS A 169 -24.14 -1.68 3.68
N ASP A 170 -25.22 -1.63 4.46
CA ASP A 170 -25.56 -0.44 5.26
C ASP A 170 -24.57 -0.24 6.41
N ALA A 171 -24.19 -1.32 7.09
CA ALA A 171 -23.18 -1.30 8.14
C ALA A 171 -21.79 -0.93 7.58
N MET A 172 -21.45 -1.41 6.39
CA MET A 172 -20.25 -1.00 5.67
C MET A 172 -20.27 0.51 5.39
N LEU A 173 -21.37 1.05 4.86
CA LEU A 173 -21.49 2.49 4.59
C LEU A 173 -21.34 3.33 5.86
N GLU A 174 -21.97 2.91 6.97
CA GLU A 174 -21.81 3.63 8.24
C GLU A 174 -20.37 3.58 8.76
N ALA A 175 -19.66 2.45 8.58
CA ALA A 175 -18.25 2.39 8.90
C ALA A 175 -17.43 3.38 8.04
N VAL A 176 -17.69 3.48 6.73
CA VAL A 176 -17.04 4.47 5.86
C VAL A 176 -17.35 5.89 6.32
N ARG A 177 -18.61 6.23 6.66
CA ARG A 177 -18.97 7.55 7.21
C ARG A 177 -18.25 7.84 8.51
N SER A 178 -18.18 6.87 9.41
CA SER A 178 -17.47 6.99 10.69
C SER A 178 -15.97 7.23 10.50
N ALA A 179 -15.35 6.66 9.48
CA ALA A 179 -13.94 6.89 9.15
C ALA A 179 -13.63 8.36 8.81
N LEU A 180 -14.61 9.06 8.24
CA LEU A 180 -14.47 10.39 7.65
C LEU A 180 -15.11 11.50 8.49
N ARG A 181 -15.97 11.15 9.45
CA ARG A 181 -16.66 12.11 10.32
C ARG A 181 -15.65 12.91 11.13
N ASP A 182 -15.78 14.23 11.08
CA ASP A 182 -14.95 15.21 11.81
C ASP A 182 -13.44 15.12 11.52
N ARG A 183 -13.07 14.70 10.30
CA ARG A 183 -11.68 14.50 9.88
C ARG A 183 -11.45 14.93 8.43
N SER A 184 -10.26 15.47 8.16
CA SER A 184 -9.85 15.79 6.78
C SER A 184 -9.42 14.53 6.00
N TYR A 185 -8.75 13.62 6.70
CA TYR A 185 -8.08 12.39 6.25
C TYR A 185 -8.25 11.26 7.28
N ILE A 186 -7.85 10.04 6.91
CA ILE A 186 -7.99 8.84 7.76
C ILE A 186 -7.29 8.99 9.12
N LEU A 187 -6.16 9.70 9.16
CA LEU A 187 -5.39 9.98 10.38
C LEU A 187 -5.68 11.37 10.97
N GLY A 188 -6.89 11.88 10.78
CA GLY A 188 -7.29 13.23 11.24
C GLY A 188 -6.94 14.27 10.19
N ASP A 189 -6.03 15.19 10.48
CA ASP A 189 -5.59 16.21 9.50
C ASP A 189 -4.33 15.81 8.73
N ARG A 190 -3.75 14.65 9.06
CA ARG A 190 -2.57 14.14 8.39
C ARG A 190 -2.95 13.22 7.23
N PHE A 191 -2.59 13.64 6.02
CA PHE A 191 -2.63 12.77 4.84
C PHE A 191 -1.61 11.63 4.95
N SER A 192 -1.99 10.45 4.49
CA SER A 192 -1.17 9.24 4.52
C SER A 192 -1.46 8.32 3.33
N MET A 193 -0.68 7.25 3.18
CA MET A 193 -0.97 6.21 2.19
C MET A 193 -2.32 5.50 2.43
N ALA A 194 -2.86 5.54 3.66
CA ALA A 194 -4.21 5.03 3.90
C ALA A 194 -5.26 5.83 3.11
N ASP A 195 -5.05 7.14 2.92
CA ASP A 195 -5.93 7.97 2.10
C ASP A 195 -5.82 7.65 0.61
N VAL A 196 -4.63 7.28 0.14
CA VAL A 196 -4.40 6.82 -1.24
C VAL A 196 -5.09 5.47 -1.49
N ILE A 197 -5.01 4.55 -0.53
CA ILE A 197 -5.61 3.21 -0.61
C ILE A 197 -7.13 3.33 -0.43
N PHE A 198 -7.58 3.76 0.76
CA PHE A 198 -8.99 3.84 1.11
C PHE A 198 -9.72 4.89 0.28
N GLY A 199 -9.18 6.11 0.22
CA GLY A 199 -9.78 7.18 -0.57
C GLY A 199 -9.69 6.93 -2.07
N GLY A 200 -8.65 6.24 -2.55
CA GLY A 200 -8.61 5.73 -3.92
C GLY A 200 -9.76 4.77 -4.24
N THR A 201 -10.07 3.85 -3.32
CA THR A 201 -11.24 2.96 -3.44
C THR A 201 -12.55 3.73 -3.43
N ILE A 202 -12.75 4.70 -2.51
CA ILE A 202 -13.98 5.52 -2.49
C ILE A 202 -14.12 6.33 -3.79
N ARG A 203 -13.05 7.00 -4.23
CA ARG A 203 -13.02 7.75 -5.50
C ARG A 203 -13.41 6.86 -6.68
N TYR A 204 -12.80 5.68 -6.77
CA TYR A 204 -13.11 4.71 -7.82
C TYR A 204 -14.58 4.30 -7.76
N MET A 205 -15.09 3.93 -6.59
CA MET A 205 -16.46 3.45 -6.46
C MET A 205 -17.51 4.50 -6.81
N LEU A 206 -17.31 5.75 -6.39
CA LEU A 206 -18.18 6.86 -6.81
C LEU A 206 -18.14 7.02 -8.34
N GLY A 207 -16.94 7.03 -8.94
CA GLY A 207 -16.78 7.16 -10.38
C GLY A 207 -17.42 6.04 -11.21
N PHE A 208 -17.53 4.83 -10.63
CA PHE A 208 -18.19 3.67 -11.26
C PHE A 208 -19.65 3.49 -10.83
N GLY A 209 -20.21 4.40 -10.01
CA GLY A 209 -21.58 4.27 -9.48
C GLY A 209 -21.79 3.06 -8.55
N LEU A 210 -20.71 2.54 -7.96
CA LEU A 210 -20.73 1.46 -6.97
C LEU A 210 -21.08 1.95 -5.56
N LEU A 211 -20.87 3.24 -5.32
CA LEU A 211 -21.35 3.95 -4.13
C LEU A 211 -22.21 5.13 -4.58
N ALA A 212 -23.29 5.36 -3.85
CA ALA A 212 -24.10 6.56 -4.06
C ALA A 212 -23.31 7.81 -3.63
N PRO A 213 -23.45 8.94 -4.35
CA PRO A 213 -22.85 10.19 -3.92
C PRO A 213 -23.47 10.66 -2.60
N GLU A 214 -22.61 11.07 -1.67
CA GLU A 214 -22.97 11.69 -0.40
C GLU A 214 -21.98 12.83 -0.12
N PRO A 215 -22.41 13.96 0.49
CA PRO A 215 -21.53 15.11 0.73
C PRO A 215 -20.23 14.77 1.50
N ILE A 216 -20.29 13.81 2.42
CA ILE A 216 -19.11 13.37 3.19
C ILE A 216 -18.09 12.62 2.31
N PHE A 217 -18.55 11.84 1.32
CA PHE A 217 -17.66 11.15 0.38
C PHE A 217 -17.14 12.09 -0.69
N GLU A 218 -18.01 12.94 -1.23
CA GLU A 218 -17.67 13.91 -2.28
C GLU A 218 -16.64 14.92 -1.77
N SER A 219 -16.85 15.48 -0.57
CA SER A 219 -15.90 16.44 0.01
C SER A 219 -14.53 15.80 0.28
N TYR A 220 -14.51 14.54 0.75
CA TYR A 220 -13.27 13.80 0.95
C TYR A 220 -12.55 13.55 -0.38
N VAL A 221 -13.24 13.06 -1.40
CA VAL A 221 -12.68 12.81 -2.72
C VAL A 221 -12.22 14.11 -3.41
N ALA A 222 -12.95 15.21 -3.24
CA ALA A 222 -12.55 16.52 -3.76
C ALA A 222 -11.17 16.94 -3.22
N ARG A 223 -10.94 16.79 -1.90
CA ARG A 223 -9.62 17.06 -1.28
C ARG A 223 -8.52 16.16 -1.84
N LEU A 224 -8.82 14.90 -2.14
CA LEU A 224 -7.85 13.98 -2.75
C LEU A 224 -7.51 14.38 -4.18
N ASN A 225 -8.52 14.80 -4.97
CA ASN A 225 -8.35 15.24 -6.36
C ASN A 225 -7.49 16.50 -6.49
N GLU A 226 -7.39 17.31 -5.44
CA GLU A 226 -6.51 18.48 -5.43
C GLU A 226 -5.02 18.13 -5.36
N ARG A 227 -4.68 16.91 -4.90
CA ARG A 227 -3.30 16.50 -4.66
C ARG A 227 -2.46 16.49 -5.93
N PRO A 228 -1.29 17.15 -5.95
CA PRO A 228 -0.42 17.20 -7.13
C PRO A 228 0.02 15.82 -7.65
N ALA A 229 0.30 14.87 -6.76
CA ALA A 229 0.70 13.52 -7.14
C ALA A 229 -0.42 12.75 -7.85
N LEU A 230 -1.69 12.92 -7.43
CA LEU A 230 -2.82 12.31 -8.13
C LEU A 230 -2.95 12.88 -9.55
N LYS A 231 -2.85 14.19 -9.71
CA LYS A 231 -2.87 14.84 -11.02
C LYS A 231 -1.77 14.34 -11.96
N ARG A 232 -0.54 14.17 -11.44
CA ARG A 232 0.56 13.56 -12.21
C ARG A 232 0.26 12.11 -12.59
N ALA A 233 -0.27 11.31 -11.66
CA ALA A 233 -0.64 9.93 -11.93
C ALA A 233 -1.75 9.81 -12.98
N GLU A 234 -2.76 10.67 -12.94
CA GLU A 234 -3.81 10.75 -13.95
C GLU A 234 -3.24 11.13 -15.32
N ALA A 235 -2.37 12.13 -15.38
CA ALA A 235 -1.69 12.52 -16.62
C ALA A 235 -0.91 11.33 -17.24
N ARG A 236 -0.20 10.54 -16.43
CA ARG A 236 0.48 9.33 -16.91
C ARG A 236 -0.48 8.26 -17.39
N ASN A 237 -1.56 8.00 -16.64
CA ASN A 237 -2.58 7.04 -17.06
C ASN A 237 -3.23 7.45 -18.39
N VAL A 238 -3.51 8.75 -18.58
CA VAL A 238 -4.02 9.31 -19.85
C VAL A 238 -2.99 9.18 -20.97
N ALA A 239 -1.71 9.43 -20.70
CA ALA A 239 -0.64 9.25 -21.69
C ALA A 239 -0.57 7.80 -22.18
N VAL A 240 -0.62 6.82 -21.28
CA VAL A 240 -0.66 5.38 -21.64
C VAL A 240 -1.90 5.06 -22.48
N ARG A 241 -3.08 5.58 -22.12
CA ARG A 241 -4.31 5.38 -22.92
C ARG A 241 -4.13 5.90 -24.35
N LYS A 242 -3.58 7.11 -24.50
CA LYS A 242 -3.34 7.73 -25.81
C LYS A 242 -2.31 6.96 -26.63
N GLU A 243 -1.18 6.59 -26.02
CA GLU A 243 -0.11 5.81 -26.68
C GLU A 243 -0.62 4.45 -27.17
N ARG A 244 -1.48 3.79 -26.38
CA ARG A 244 -2.01 2.45 -26.66
C ARG A 244 -3.35 2.45 -27.40
N GLY A 245 -3.87 3.61 -27.79
CA GLY A 245 -5.16 3.72 -28.50
C GLY A 245 -6.35 3.20 -27.70
N LEU A 246 -6.30 3.29 -26.37
CA LEU A 246 -7.38 2.84 -25.49
C LEU A 246 -8.46 3.92 -25.43
N GLN A 247 -9.65 3.57 -25.93
CA GLN A 247 -10.88 4.36 -25.80
C GLN A 247 -11.38 4.37 -24.36
#